data_AF-A0A1R1B9L7-F1
#
_entry.id   AF-A0A1R1B9L7-F1
#
_cell.length_a   1.000
_cell.length_b   1.000
_cell.length_c   1.000
_cell.angle_alpha   90.00
_cell.angle_beta   90.00
_cell.angle_gamma   90.00
#
_symmetry.space_group_name_H-M   'P 1'
#
loop_
_entity.id
_entity.type
_entity.pdbx_description
1 polymer ?
#
loop_
_entity_poly.entity_id
_entity_poly.type
_entity_poly.pdbx_seq_one_letter_code
_entity_poly.pdbx_strand_id
1 'polypeptide(L)'
;MILSMDEIVNAVCLHQAERRGVKPTDVSLELSWDEDTGYTGEVWVSGRNQYLIEANLIEAILRYLYSEYNIRAYSEQVRLELEDEIIAIVQQ
;
A
#
# COMPACT_ATOMS: atom_id res chain seq x y z
N MET A 1 7.33 9.45 -10.53
CA MET A 1 8.04 8.30 -9.89
C MET A 1 7.11 7.11 -9.97
N ILE A 2 7.65 5.90 -10.14
CA ILE A 2 6.87 4.66 -10.15
C ILE A 2 7.36 3.83 -8.98
N LEU A 3 6.42 3.34 -8.15
CA LEU A 3 6.69 2.34 -7.12
C LEU A 3 6.24 0.97 -7.63
N SER A 4 7.08 -0.04 -7.43
CA SER A 4 6.74 -1.43 -7.77
C SER A 4 5.72 -2.03 -6.81
N MET A 5 5.18 -3.20 -7.16
CA MET A 5 4.29 -3.96 -6.26
C MET A 5 4.96 -4.24 -4.92
N ASP A 6 6.25 -4.61 -4.90
CA ASP A 6 7.03 -4.84 -3.68
C ASP A 6 7.10 -3.58 -2.80
N GLU A 7 7.24 -2.40 -3.39
CA GLU A 7 7.24 -1.15 -2.65
C GLU A 7 5.86 -0.81 -2.08
N ILE A 8 4.79 -1.11 -2.81
CA ILE A 8 3.41 -0.98 -2.29
C ILE A 8 3.20 -1.95 -1.12
N VAL A 9 3.64 -3.20 -1.26
CA VAL A 9 3.59 -4.20 -0.19
C VAL A 9 4.36 -3.73 1.03
N ASN A 10 5.59 -3.24 0.86
CA ASN A 10 6.40 -2.70 1.95
C ASN A 10 5.71 -1.51 2.63
N ALA A 11 5.19 -0.57 1.85
CA ALA A 11 4.47 0.61 2.36
C ALA A 11 3.30 0.19 3.26
N VAL A 12 2.48 -0.75 2.80
CA VAL A 12 1.33 -1.25 3.56
C VAL A 12 1.78 -2.05 4.78
N CYS A 13 2.74 -2.98 4.65
CA CYS A 13 3.21 -3.78 5.79
C CYS A 13 3.84 -2.90 6.89
N LEU A 14 4.65 -1.91 6.53
CA LEU A 14 5.20 -0.92 7.47
C LEU A 14 4.07 -0.16 8.18
N HIS A 15 3.11 0.36 7.42
CA HIS A 15 2.00 1.13 7.97
C HIS A 15 1.11 0.30 8.91
N GLN A 16 0.77 -0.93 8.52
CA GLN A 16 -0.07 -1.82 9.33
C GLN A 16 0.65 -2.33 10.58
N ALA A 17 1.97 -2.56 10.49
CA ALA A 17 2.80 -2.99 11.61
C ALA A 17 2.94 -1.89 12.66
N GLU A 18 3.24 -0.65 12.25
CA GLU A 18 3.33 0.50 13.14
C GLU A 18 2.02 0.71 13.93
N ARG A 19 0.88 0.69 13.23
CA ARG A 19 -0.44 0.87 13.86
C ARG A 19 -0.80 -0.22 14.88
N ARG A 20 -0.24 -1.43 14.74
CA ARG A 20 -0.52 -2.58 15.60
C ARG A 20 0.58 -2.85 16.62
N GLY A 21 1.72 -2.17 16.55
CA GLY A 21 2.88 -2.42 17.40
C GLY A 21 3.50 -3.80 17.18
N VAL A 22 3.49 -4.31 15.95
CA VAL A 22 4.11 -5.59 15.56
C VAL A 22 5.27 -5.35 14.60
N LYS A 23 6.03 -6.40 14.22
CA LYS A 23 7.07 -6.24 13.20
C LYS A 23 6.45 -6.24 11.80
N PRO A 24 7.01 -5.53 10.82
CA PRO A 24 6.57 -5.61 9.42
C PRO A 24 6.55 -7.03 8.86
N THR A 25 7.50 -7.87 9.29
CA THR A 25 7.56 -9.31 8.92
C THR A 25 6.44 -10.15 9.51
N ASP A 26 5.70 -9.64 10.48
CA ASP A 26 4.52 -10.30 11.06
C ASP A 26 3.22 -9.90 10.31
N VAL A 27 3.35 -9.09 9.25
CA VAL A 27 2.26 -8.63 8.38
C VAL A 27 2.46 -9.23 6.99
N SER A 28 1.43 -9.90 6.48
CA SER A 28 1.35 -10.31 5.08
C SER A 28 0.29 -9.47 4.36
N LEU A 29 0.55 -9.15 3.10
CA LEU A 29 -0.39 -8.47 2.22
C LEU A 29 -0.53 -9.25 0.92
N GLU A 30 -1.75 -9.38 0.44
CA GLU A 30 -2.08 -9.76 -0.92
C GLU A 30 -2.84 -8.61 -1.57
N LEU A 31 -2.33 -8.10 -2.69
CA LEU A 31 -2.99 -7.05 -3.47
C LEU A 31 -3.91 -7.69 -4.50
N SER A 32 -5.05 -7.05 -4.76
CA SER A 32 -6.02 -7.48 -5.76
C SER A 32 -6.63 -6.28 -6.48
N TRP A 33 -7.15 -6.53 -7.68
CA TRP A 33 -7.95 -5.59 -8.43
C TRP A 33 -9.09 -6.32 -9.12
N ASP A 34 -10.29 -5.77 -9.05
CA ASP A 34 -11.45 -6.21 -9.83
C ASP A 34 -12.37 -5.03 -10.18
N GLU A 35 -13.31 -5.27 -11.12
CA GLU A 35 -14.19 -4.23 -11.65
C GLU A 35 -15.24 -3.73 -10.64
N ASP A 36 -15.59 -4.53 -9.63
CA ASP A 36 -16.63 -4.22 -8.65
C ASP A 36 -16.08 -3.45 -7.46
N THR A 37 -14.87 -3.79 -7.01
CA THR A 37 -14.26 -3.27 -5.77
C THR A 37 -13.04 -2.38 -6.01
N GLY A 38 -12.47 -2.38 -7.22
CA GLY A 38 -11.25 -1.65 -7.55
C GLY A 38 -10.02 -2.25 -6.89
N TYR A 39 -9.02 -1.42 -6.57
CA TYR A 39 -7.81 -1.89 -5.90
C TYR A 39 -8.08 -2.17 -4.42
N THR A 40 -7.74 -3.37 -3.99
CA THR A 40 -7.88 -3.82 -2.61
C THR A 40 -6.61 -4.52 -2.13
N GLY A 41 -6.52 -4.67 -0.80
CA GLY A 41 -5.45 -5.45 -0.18
C GLY A 41 -5.98 -6.27 0.97
N GLU A 42 -5.76 -7.58 0.98
CA GLU A 42 -6.04 -8.42 2.14
C GLU A 42 -4.79 -8.48 3.02
N VAL A 43 -4.94 -8.06 4.27
CA VAL A 43 -3.86 -8.01 5.25
C VAL A 43 -4.08 -9.06 6.31
N TRP A 44 -3.06 -9.89 6.57
CA TRP A 44 -3.06 -10.86 7.68
C TRP A 44 -2.05 -10.46 8.75
N VAL A 45 -2.52 -10.35 9.99
CA VAL A 45 -1.67 -10.10 11.17
C VAL A 45 -2.17 -10.93 12.34
N SER A 46 -1.27 -11.71 12.96
CA SER A 46 -1.57 -12.50 14.17
C SER A 46 -2.84 -13.36 14.06
N GLY A 47 -3.07 -13.98 12.90
CA GLY A 47 -4.23 -14.85 12.66
C GLY A 47 -5.55 -14.12 12.44
N ARG A 48 -5.53 -12.80 12.21
CA ARG A 48 -6.70 -12.01 11.79
C ARG A 48 -6.47 -11.43 10.40
N ASN A 49 -7.50 -11.43 9.57
CA ASN A 49 -7.49 -10.75 8.28
C ASN A 49 -8.32 -9.46 8.29
N GLN A 50 -7.97 -8.56 7.39
CA GLN A 50 -8.70 -7.32 7.12
C GLN A 50 -8.54 -6.96 5.65
N TYR A 51 -9.63 -6.59 4.99
CA TYR A 51 -9.58 -5.97 3.67
C TYR A 51 -9.35 -4.45 3.79
N LEU A 52 -8.43 -3.97 2.97
CA LEU A 52 -8.13 -2.58 2.73
C LEU A 52 -8.70 -2.16 1.38
N ILE A 53 -9.25 -0.95 1.33
CA ILE A 53 -9.66 -0.31 0.07
C ILE A 53 -8.53 0.56 -0.48
N GLU A 54 -8.63 0.98 -1.75
CA GLU A 54 -7.65 1.82 -2.43
C GLU A 54 -7.20 3.03 -1.60
N ALA A 55 -8.12 3.72 -0.92
CA ALA A 55 -7.78 4.86 -0.08
C ALA A 55 -6.80 4.50 1.06
N ASN A 56 -6.88 3.30 1.62
CA ASN A 56 -5.92 2.82 2.63
C ASN A 56 -4.56 2.48 2.02
N LEU A 57 -4.54 1.94 0.79
CA LEU A 57 -3.31 1.66 0.05
C LEU A 57 -2.58 2.97 -0.26
N ILE A 58 -3.32 3.99 -0.74
CA ILE A 58 -2.77 5.33 -1.02
C ILE A 58 -2.24 5.98 0.27
N GLU A 59 -2.95 5.90 1.40
CA GLU A 59 -2.43 6.42 2.68
C GLU A 59 -1.08 5.78 3.04
N ALA A 60 -0.96 4.46 2.90
CA ALA A 60 0.27 3.74 3.19
C ALA A 60 1.41 4.20 2.26
N ILE A 61 1.14 4.35 0.96
CA ILE A 61 2.10 4.84 -0.03
C ILE A 61 2.57 6.26 0.30
N LEU A 62 1.66 7.17 0.64
CA LEU A 62 2.01 8.55 1.01
C LEU A 62 2.94 8.60 2.23
N ARG A 63 2.67 7.75 3.23
CA ARG A 63 3.54 7.62 4.41
C ARG A 63 4.92 7.09 4.05
N TYR A 64 4.98 6.07 3.18
CA TYR A 64 6.24 5.49 2.70
C TYR A 64 7.08 6.47 1.89
N LEU A 65 6.45 7.25 1.00
CA LEU A 65 7.10 8.35 0.27
C LEU A 65 7.72 9.36 1.23
N TYR A 66 7.04 9.69 2.33
CA TYR A 66 7.58 10.61 3.31
C TYR A 66 8.69 9.98 4.16
N SER A 67 8.52 8.75 4.67
CA SER A 67 9.47 8.13 5.59
C SER A 67 10.75 7.66 4.92
N GLU A 68 10.65 7.04 3.74
CA GLU A 68 11.80 6.43 3.07
C GLU A 68 12.44 7.36 2.04
N TYR A 69 11.65 8.22 1.41
CA TYR A 69 12.12 9.11 0.33
C TYR A 69 12.13 10.59 0.69
N ASN A 70 11.57 10.99 1.84
CA ASN A 70 11.37 12.39 2.23
C ASN A 70 10.61 13.21 1.16
N ILE A 71 9.69 12.55 0.45
CA ILE A 71 8.81 13.16 -0.55
C ILE A 71 7.46 13.43 0.09
N ARG A 72 7.01 14.69 0.03
CA ARG A 72 5.65 15.09 0.43
C ARG A 72 4.75 15.11 -0.80
N ALA A 73 3.95 14.08 -0.97
CA ALA A 73 2.91 13.99 -1.99
C ALA A 73 1.50 14.11 -1.36
N TYR A 74 0.52 14.41 -2.20
CA TYR A 74 -0.90 14.38 -1.86
C TYR A 74 -1.61 13.21 -2.57
N SER A 75 -2.80 12.83 -2.10
CA SER A 75 -3.54 11.68 -2.65
C SER A 75 -3.82 11.80 -4.15
N GLU A 76 -4.11 13.01 -4.63
CA GLU A 76 -4.39 13.29 -6.04
C GLU A 76 -3.18 13.08 -6.96
N GLN A 77 -1.98 13.00 -6.38
CA GLN A 77 -0.74 12.75 -7.09
C GLN A 77 -0.39 11.27 -7.17
N VAL A 78 -1.12 10.39 -6.49
CA VAL A 78 -0.84 8.94 -6.45
C VAL A 78 -1.99 8.20 -7.12
N ARG A 79 -1.67 7.38 -8.11
CA ARG A 79 -2.64 6.51 -8.79
C ARG A 79 -2.11 5.09 -8.86
N LEU A 80 -2.97 4.11 -8.58
CA LEU A 80 -2.68 2.70 -8.83
C LEU A 80 -3.03 2.33 -10.27
N GLU A 81 -2.15 1.54 -10.90
CA GLU A 81 -2.38 0.98 -12.23
C GLU A 81 -2.06 -0.51 -12.23
N LEU A 82 -2.89 -1.28 -12.94
CA LEU A 82 -2.66 -2.68 -13.22
C LEU A 82 -2.04 -2.80 -14.62
N GLU A 83 -0.76 -3.15 -14.67
CA GLU A 83 -0.08 -3.59 -15.88
C GLU A 83 0.02 -5.12 -15.86
N ASP A 84 1.24 -5.68 -15.81
CA ASP A 84 1.46 -7.10 -15.46
C ASP A 84 1.36 -7.32 -13.95
N GLU A 85 1.67 -6.30 -13.16
CA GLU A 85 1.53 -6.22 -11.70
C GLU A 85 0.90 -4.87 -11.32
N ILE A 86 0.46 -4.73 -10.07
CA ILE A 86 -0.03 -3.46 -9.55
C ILE A 86 1.16 -2.54 -9.24
N ILE A 87 1.17 -1.37 -9.86
CA ILE A 87 2.17 -0.31 -9.64
C ILE A 87 1.51 0.97 -9.11
N ALA A 88 2.29 1.83 -8.48
CA ALA A 88 1.85 3.16 -8.07
C ALA A 88 2.59 4.24 -8.85
N ILE A 89 1.84 5.08 -9.56
CA ILE A 89 2.37 6.24 -10.28
C ILE A 89 2.22 7.47 -9.38
N VAL A 90 3.35 8.10 -9.06
CA VAL A 90 3.43 9.33 -8.30
C VAL A 90 3.80 10.49 -9.23
N GLN A 91 2.84 11.40 -9.44
CA GLN A 91 2.98 12.60 -10.27
C GLN A 91 3.57 13.75 -9.43
N GLN A 92 4.48 14.53 -10.01
CA GLN A 92 5.07 15.70 -9.35
C GLN A 92 4.30 16.96 -9.70
#